data_AF-A0A8D8AFM1-F1
#
_entry.id   AF-A0A8D8AFM1-F1
#
_cell.length_a   1.000
_cell.length_b   1.000
_cell.length_c   1.000
_cell.angle_alpha   90.00
_cell.angle_beta   90.00
_cell.angle_gamma   90.00
#
_symmetry.space_group_name_H-M   'P 1'
#
loop_
_entity.id
_entity.type
_entity.pdbx_description
1 polymer ?
#
loop_
_entity_poly.entity_id
_entity_poly.type
_entity_poly.pdbx_seq_one_letter_code
_entity_poly.pdbx_strand_id
1 'polypeptide(L)'
;PTTNLMEHPCDILIPAATEKSITSDNAANIKAKIIAEGANGPTTPAADKILQGNKVLVIPDLYCNAGGVTASYFEYLKNLNHISFGKLSFRQEAENLRQILKSVQDSLRDAGVCVEVKPTEDLRHYLDNASEADVVASGLKYVLETAGLGIMTIANQHQLCLDLRTAAYIWSVEKIFKTYEGAGLS
;
A
#
# COMPACT_ATOMS: atom_id res chain seq x y z
N PRO A 1 11.70 -0.51 36.64
CA PRO A 1 12.30 -1.18 35.47
C PRO A 1 11.58 -0.74 34.19
N THR A 2 12.23 0.08 33.36
CA THR A 2 11.70 0.48 32.06
C THR A 2 11.63 -0.73 31.15
N THR A 3 10.44 -1.31 31.01
CA THR A 3 10.18 -2.42 30.08
C THR A 3 10.60 -2.01 28.68
N ASN A 4 11.47 -2.79 28.03
CA ASN A 4 11.87 -2.52 26.65
C ASN A 4 10.63 -2.60 25.76
N LEU A 5 10.27 -1.48 25.12
CA LEU A 5 9.04 -1.38 24.32
C LEU A 5 9.00 -2.43 23.19
N MET A 6 10.16 -2.82 22.65
CA MET A 6 10.26 -3.82 21.58
C MET A 6 9.91 -5.24 22.05
N GLU A 7 10.01 -5.52 23.35
CA GLU A 7 9.74 -6.84 23.93
C GLU A 7 8.32 -6.92 24.51
N HIS A 8 7.54 -5.84 24.41
CA HIS A 8 6.19 -5.79 24.95
C HIS A 8 5.30 -6.83 24.25
N PRO A 9 4.49 -7.60 25.00
CA PRO A 9 3.51 -8.51 24.42
C PRO A 9 2.52 -7.74 23.51
N CYS A 10 2.53 -8.07 22.22
CA CYS A 10 1.62 -7.53 21.22
C CYS A 10 1.54 -8.49 20.02
N ASP A 11 0.55 -8.35 19.15
CA ASP A 11 0.49 -9.14 17.91
C ASP A 11 1.35 -8.53 16.80
N ILE A 12 1.38 -7.19 16.71
CA ILE A 12 2.07 -6.42 15.67
C ILE A 12 3.01 -5.41 16.34
N LEU A 13 4.31 -5.47 15.99
CA LEU A 13 5.32 -4.51 16.38
C LEU A 13 5.68 -3.61 15.20
N ILE A 14 5.69 -2.29 15.41
CA ILE A 14 5.98 -1.29 14.37
C ILE A 14 7.22 -0.48 14.77
N PRO A 15 8.45 -0.92 14.43
CA PRO A 15 9.65 -0.13 14.65
C PRO A 15 9.67 1.08 13.68
N ALA A 16 9.47 2.28 14.22
CA ALA A 16 9.34 3.53 13.45
C ALA A 16 10.25 4.66 13.98
N ALA A 17 11.33 4.33 14.69
CA ALA A 17 12.26 5.31 15.26
C ALA A 17 13.58 5.39 14.49
N THR A 18 14.51 4.46 14.74
CA THR A 18 15.85 4.43 14.15
C THR A 18 16.16 3.06 13.53
N GLU A 19 17.17 3.04 12.67
CA GLU A 19 17.78 1.84 12.13
C GLU A 19 18.38 0.95 13.23
N LYS A 20 18.57 -0.34 12.90
CA LYS A 20 19.28 -1.34 13.73
C LYS A 20 18.79 -1.44 15.18
N SER A 21 17.51 -1.16 15.41
CA SER A 21 16.86 -1.28 16.72
C SER A 21 16.52 -2.73 17.09
N ILE A 22 16.38 -3.61 16.10
CA ILE A 22 16.19 -5.05 16.28
C ILE A 22 17.49 -5.78 15.88
N THR A 23 18.19 -6.29 16.90
CA THR A 23 19.50 -6.94 16.77
C THR A 23 19.43 -8.40 17.22
N SER A 24 20.53 -9.14 17.06
CA SER A 24 20.63 -10.51 17.58
C SER A 24 20.34 -10.63 19.08
N ASP A 25 20.54 -9.54 19.82
CA ASP A 25 20.49 -9.53 21.27
C ASP A 25 19.05 -9.46 21.80
N ASN A 26 18.13 -8.85 21.04
CA ASN A 26 16.73 -8.67 21.44
C ASN A 26 15.73 -9.44 20.57
N ALA A 27 16.10 -9.87 19.37
CA ALA A 27 15.18 -10.53 18.43
C ALA A 27 14.49 -11.79 19.01
N ALA A 28 15.19 -12.55 19.85
CA ALA A 28 14.64 -13.73 20.50
C ALA A 28 13.59 -13.41 21.59
N ASN A 29 13.64 -12.18 22.12
CA ASN A 29 12.73 -11.73 23.18
C ASN A 29 11.44 -11.12 22.64
N ILE A 30 11.42 -10.71 21.37
CA ILE A 30 10.24 -10.14 20.71
C ILE A 30 9.09 -11.15 20.74
N LYS A 31 7.92 -10.71 21.22
CA LYS A 31 6.71 -11.53 21.35
C LYS A 31 5.70 -11.34 20.22
N ALA A 32 5.95 -10.37 19.34
CA ALA A 32 5.11 -10.08 18.20
C ALA A 32 5.14 -11.20 17.15
N LYS A 33 4.01 -11.40 16.47
CA LYS A 33 3.88 -12.33 15.35
C LYS A 33 4.15 -11.65 14.01
N ILE A 34 3.96 -10.33 13.96
CA ILE A 34 4.19 -9.51 12.78
C ILE A 34 5.07 -8.32 13.17
N ILE A 35 6.06 -8.01 12.35
CA ILE A 35 6.86 -6.79 12.43
C ILE A 35 6.61 -5.99 11.16
N ALA A 36 6.18 -4.74 11.28
CA ALA A 36 5.96 -3.83 10.16
C ALA A 36 6.98 -2.69 10.22
N GLU A 37 7.99 -2.74 9.35
CA GLU A 37 9.13 -1.84 9.42
C GLU A 37 8.80 -0.43 8.89
N GLY A 38 8.42 0.46 9.81
CA GLY A 38 8.18 1.87 9.47
C GLY A 38 9.47 2.67 9.30
N ALA A 39 10.49 2.38 10.10
CA ALA A 39 11.83 2.97 9.95
C ALA A 39 12.59 2.34 8.78
N ASN A 40 13.67 2.99 8.34
CA ASN A 40 14.60 2.40 7.36
C ASN A 40 15.61 1.50 8.07
N GLY A 41 15.68 0.24 7.69
CA GLY A 41 16.59 -0.77 8.22
C GLY A 41 16.54 -0.99 9.74
N PRO A 42 15.36 -1.09 10.40
CA PRO A 42 15.30 -1.30 11.84
C PRO A 42 15.83 -2.68 12.25
N THR A 43 15.73 -3.69 11.38
CA THR A 43 16.14 -5.06 11.66
C THR A 43 17.49 -5.38 11.02
N THR A 44 18.42 -5.91 11.82
CA THR A 44 19.71 -6.40 11.30
C THR A 44 19.56 -7.76 10.60
N PRO A 45 20.43 -8.12 9.65
CA PRO A 45 20.36 -9.44 8.99
C PRO A 45 20.48 -10.63 9.95
N ALA A 46 21.21 -10.47 11.06
CA ALA A 46 21.32 -11.48 12.10
C ALA A 46 19.99 -11.65 12.87
N ALA A 47 19.31 -10.54 13.18
CA ALA A 47 17.99 -10.56 13.79
C ALA A 47 16.93 -11.15 12.87
N ASP A 48 16.95 -10.81 11.59
CA ASP A 48 16.00 -11.29 10.58
C ASP A 48 15.98 -12.83 10.54
N LYS A 49 17.16 -13.48 10.57
CA LYS A 49 17.27 -14.94 10.67
C LYS A 49 16.63 -15.53 11.93
N ILE A 50 16.79 -14.87 13.08
CA ILE A 50 16.19 -15.30 14.35
C ILE A 50 14.66 -15.19 14.26
N LEU A 51 14.16 -14.07 13.74
CA LEU A 51 12.73 -13.81 13.57
C LEU A 51 12.09 -14.80 12.61
N GLN A 52 12.74 -15.10 11.48
CA GLN A 52 12.31 -16.14 10.54
C GLN A 52 12.25 -17.52 11.21
N GLY A 53 13.28 -17.89 11.98
CA GLY A 53 13.29 -19.14 12.76
C GLY A 53 12.15 -19.23 13.77
N ASN A 54 11.75 -18.10 14.34
CA ASN A 54 10.62 -17.97 15.26
C ASN A 54 9.25 -17.83 14.55
N LYS A 55 9.21 -17.94 13.21
CA LYS A 55 8.01 -17.78 12.38
C LYS A 55 7.33 -16.41 12.55
N VAL A 56 8.12 -15.38 12.83
CA VAL A 56 7.65 -13.99 12.85
C VAL A 56 7.65 -13.46 11.42
N LEU A 57 6.52 -12.91 10.98
CA LEU A 57 6.40 -12.28 9.67
C LEU A 57 6.99 -10.87 9.72
N VAL A 58 8.03 -10.62 8.92
CA VAL A 58 8.60 -9.27 8.77
C VAL A 58 8.12 -8.67 7.46
N ILE A 59 7.34 -7.58 7.54
CA ILE A 59 6.97 -6.75 6.40
C ILE A 59 8.12 -5.74 6.20
N PRO A 60 8.92 -5.87 5.12
CA PRO A 60 10.18 -5.16 5.00
C PRO A 60 9.96 -3.67 4.78
N ASP A 61 10.89 -2.86 5.29
CA ASP A 61 10.97 -1.41 5.15
C ASP A 61 10.80 -0.93 3.70
N LEU A 62 11.47 -1.60 2.76
CA LEU A 62 11.42 -1.33 1.31
C LEU A 62 9.98 -1.23 0.76
N TYR A 63 9.03 -1.93 1.39
CA TYR A 63 7.61 -1.89 1.06
C TYR A 63 6.79 -1.11 2.09
N CYS A 64 6.98 -1.40 3.38
CA CYS A 64 6.12 -0.93 4.46
C CYS A 64 6.13 0.60 4.61
N ASN A 65 7.27 1.26 4.34
CA ASN A 65 7.41 2.71 4.47
C ASN A 65 7.32 3.47 3.12
N ALA A 66 7.14 2.74 2.00
CA ALA A 66 7.12 3.30 0.65
C ALA A 66 5.96 4.29 0.40
N GLY A 67 4.96 4.33 1.28
CA GLY A 67 3.85 5.26 1.19
C GLY A 67 4.29 6.73 1.25
N GLY A 68 5.32 7.05 2.03
CA GLY A 68 5.88 8.41 2.10
C GLY A 68 6.44 8.88 0.76
N VAL A 69 7.28 8.06 0.13
CA VAL A 69 7.87 8.35 -1.19
C VAL A 69 6.80 8.43 -2.27
N THR A 70 5.78 7.55 -2.20
CA THR A 70 4.66 7.54 -3.15
C THR A 70 3.85 8.83 -3.05
N ALA A 71 3.54 9.30 -1.84
CA ALA A 71 2.84 10.57 -1.64
C ALA A 71 3.67 11.77 -2.11
N SER A 72 4.98 11.79 -1.84
CA SER A 72 5.89 12.82 -2.36
C SER A 72 5.96 12.83 -3.88
N TYR A 73 5.87 11.67 -4.54
CA TYR A 73 5.78 11.60 -5.99
C TYR A 73 4.49 12.22 -6.52
N PHE A 74 3.35 11.99 -5.86
CA PHE A 74 2.10 12.66 -6.22
C PHE A 74 2.14 14.18 -6.01
N GLU A 75 2.79 14.63 -4.93
CA GLU A 75 3.05 16.06 -4.71
C GLU A 75 3.88 16.67 -5.85
N TYR A 76 4.95 16.00 -6.26
CA TYR A 76 5.77 16.42 -7.40
C TYR A 76 4.94 16.53 -8.70
N LEU A 77 4.12 15.53 -9.01
CA LEU A 77 3.24 15.57 -10.18
C LEU A 77 2.21 16.70 -10.11
N LYS A 78 1.64 16.96 -8.93
CA LYS A 78 0.72 18.09 -8.72
C LYS A 78 1.42 19.42 -9.02
N ASN A 79 2.65 19.58 -8.53
CA ASN A 79 3.43 20.81 -8.72
C ASN A 79 3.78 21.05 -10.20
N LEU A 80 4.09 19.99 -10.96
CA LEU A 80 4.33 20.09 -12.41
C LEU A 80 3.08 20.47 -13.20
N ASN A 81 1.92 19.94 -12.84
CA ASN A 81 0.67 20.17 -13.57
C ASN A 81 -0.01 21.49 -13.18
N HIS A 82 0.42 22.14 -12.09
CA HIS A 82 -0.18 23.36 -11.52
C HIS A 82 -1.70 23.28 -11.30
N ILE A 83 -2.26 22.07 -11.21
CA ILE A 83 -3.69 21.79 -11.07
C ILE A 83 -3.87 20.73 -9.99
N SER A 84 -4.83 20.96 -9.07
CA SER A 84 -5.26 19.93 -8.12
C SER A 84 -5.90 18.75 -8.84
N PHE A 85 -5.54 17.53 -8.43
CA PHE A 85 -6.14 16.32 -8.99
C PHE A 85 -7.67 16.35 -8.89
N GLY A 86 -8.33 15.94 -9.98
CA GLY A 86 -9.80 15.90 -10.09
C GLY A 86 -10.52 17.25 -10.13
N LYS A 87 -9.84 18.39 -9.88
CA LYS A 87 -10.48 19.72 -9.82
C LYS A 87 -11.27 20.10 -11.08
N LEU A 88 -10.82 19.64 -12.25
CA LEU A 88 -11.47 19.90 -13.53
C LEU A 88 -12.52 18.86 -13.91
N SER A 89 -12.48 17.65 -13.32
CA SER A 89 -13.29 16.51 -13.76
C SER A 89 -14.36 16.08 -12.76
N PHE A 90 -14.18 16.30 -11.45
CA PHE A 90 -15.11 15.80 -10.42
C PHE A 90 -16.57 16.19 -10.66
N ARG A 91 -16.83 17.47 -11.02
CA ARG A 91 -18.20 17.92 -11.30
C ARG A 91 -18.78 17.21 -12.53
N GLN A 92 -17.99 17.09 -13.59
CA GLN A 92 -18.43 16.44 -14.83
C GLN A 92 -18.67 14.95 -14.62
N GLU A 93 -17.76 14.26 -13.92
CA GLU A 93 -17.87 12.83 -13.59
C GLU A 93 -19.09 12.56 -12.71
N ALA A 94 -19.31 13.38 -11.68
CA ALA A 94 -20.47 13.25 -10.81
C ALA A 94 -21.79 13.49 -11.55
N GLU A 95 -21.83 14.46 -12.47
CA GLU A 95 -23.02 14.70 -13.30
C GLU A 95 -23.27 13.55 -14.28
N ASN A 96 -22.23 13.01 -14.92
CA ASN A 96 -22.32 11.83 -15.78
C ASN A 96 -22.87 10.61 -15.03
N LEU A 97 -22.38 10.34 -13.81
CA LEU A 97 -22.87 9.24 -12.99
C LEU A 97 -24.33 9.44 -12.56
N ARG A 98 -24.74 10.67 -12.20
CA ARG A 98 -26.17 10.97 -11.94
C ARG A 98 -27.04 10.71 -13.17
N GLN A 99 -26.56 11.07 -14.37
CA GLN A 99 -27.27 10.78 -15.62
C GLN A 99 -27.38 9.28 -15.89
N ILE A 100 -26.34 8.49 -15.60
CA ILE A 100 -26.38 7.03 -15.74
C ILE A 100 -27.41 6.43 -14.79
N LEU A 101 -27.41 6.81 -13.50
CA LEU A 101 -28.40 6.32 -12.53
C LEU A 101 -29.83 6.66 -12.96
N LYS A 102 -30.04 7.87 -13.49
CA LYS A 102 -31.33 8.29 -14.04
C LYS A 102 -31.74 7.45 -15.26
N SER A 103 -30.83 7.23 -16.20
CA SER A 103 -31.08 6.41 -17.40
C SER A 103 -31.48 4.97 -17.04
N VAL A 104 -30.81 4.38 -16.05
CA VAL A 104 -31.17 3.05 -15.53
C VAL A 104 -32.57 3.07 -14.90
N GLN A 105 -32.89 4.09 -14.10
CA GLN A 105 -34.21 4.24 -13.49
C GLN A 105 -35.32 4.40 -14.55
N ASP A 106 -35.12 5.24 -15.55
CA ASP A 106 -36.08 5.48 -16.62
C ASP A 106 -36.31 4.19 -17.44
N SER A 107 -35.24 3.46 -17.76
CA SER A 107 -35.33 2.18 -18.48
C SER A 107 -36.09 1.10 -17.70
N LEU A 108 -35.87 1.01 -16.38
CA LEU A 108 -36.60 0.07 -15.52
C LEU A 108 -38.09 0.43 -15.46
N ARG A 109 -38.39 1.73 -15.37
CA ARG A 109 -39.77 2.22 -15.35
C ARG A 109 -40.51 1.90 -16.66
N ASP A 110 -39.85 2.08 -17.81
CA ASP A 110 -40.41 1.74 -19.13
C ASP A 110 -40.66 0.23 -19.27
N ALA A 111 -39.85 -0.60 -18.61
CA ALA A 111 -40.05 -2.06 -18.52
C ALA A 111 -41.14 -2.46 -17.49
N GLY A 112 -41.84 -1.51 -16.87
CA GLY A 112 -42.88 -1.75 -15.88
C GLY A 112 -42.35 -2.06 -14.46
N VAL A 113 -41.05 -1.90 -14.23
CA VAL A 113 -40.40 -2.11 -12.92
C VAL A 113 -40.26 -0.77 -12.20
N CYS A 114 -41.17 -0.47 -11.28
CA CYS A 114 -41.14 0.76 -10.48
C CYS A 114 -40.24 0.60 -9.25
N VAL A 115 -38.92 0.72 -9.46
CA VAL A 115 -37.91 0.71 -8.39
C VAL A 115 -37.14 2.03 -8.40
N GLU A 116 -36.91 2.60 -7.22
CA GLU A 116 -36.12 3.83 -7.08
C GLU A 116 -34.62 3.48 -7.03
N VAL A 117 -33.85 3.99 -7.99
CA VAL A 117 -32.40 3.74 -8.07
C VAL A 117 -31.69 4.84 -7.30
N LYS A 118 -31.13 4.50 -6.13
CA LYS A 118 -30.38 5.44 -5.29
C LYS A 118 -28.89 5.09 -5.27
N PRO A 119 -28.01 6.10 -5.19
CA PRO A 119 -26.61 5.85 -4.89
C PRO A 119 -26.47 5.28 -3.47
N THR A 120 -25.57 4.32 -3.32
CA THR A 120 -25.06 3.84 -2.02
C THR A 120 -24.33 4.97 -1.29
N GLU A 121 -24.02 4.76 -0.01
CA GLU A 121 -23.30 5.74 0.81
C GLU A 121 -21.93 6.11 0.20
N ASP A 122 -21.15 5.10 -0.21
CA ASP A 122 -19.85 5.29 -0.87
C ASP A 122 -19.97 6.10 -2.16
N LEU A 123 -20.96 5.76 -3.01
CA LEU A 123 -21.16 6.46 -4.28
C LEU A 123 -21.64 7.90 -4.03
N ARG A 124 -22.46 8.13 -3.00
CA ARG A 124 -22.91 9.47 -2.62
C ARG A 124 -21.75 10.33 -2.13
N HIS A 125 -20.85 9.77 -1.34
CA HIS A 125 -19.63 10.45 -0.93
C HIS A 125 -18.81 10.90 -2.16
N TYR A 126 -18.62 10.02 -3.15
CA TYR A 126 -17.91 10.38 -4.38
C TYR A 126 -18.65 11.45 -5.22
N LEU A 127 -19.98 11.35 -5.35
CA LEU A 127 -20.78 12.31 -6.13
C LEU A 127 -20.79 13.73 -5.56
N ASP A 128 -20.73 13.85 -4.24
CA ASP A 128 -20.97 15.12 -3.53
C ASP A 128 -19.69 15.70 -2.90
N ASN A 129 -18.76 14.84 -2.47
CA ASN A 129 -17.62 15.22 -1.63
C ASN A 129 -16.25 14.75 -2.15
N ALA A 130 -16.15 14.22 -3.38
CA ALA A 130 -14.87 13.79 -3.93
C ALA A 130 -13.83 14.92 -3.88
N SER A 131 -12.68 14.59 -3.31
CA SER A 131 -11.61 15.51 -3.00
C SER A 131 -10.27 15.02 -3.57
N GLU A 132 -9.29 15.93 -3.61
CA GLU A 132 -7.92 15.58 -3.96
C GLU A 132 -7.36 14.48 -3.04
N ALA A 133 -7.76 14.48 -1.76
CA ALA A 133 -7.36 13.47 -0.79
C ALA A 133 -7.84 12.07 -1.19
N ASP A 134 -9.04 11.95 -1.77
CA ASP A 134 -9.58 10.66 -2.23
C ASP A 134 -8.79 10.12 -3.43
N VAL A 135 -8.36 11.00 -4.33
CA VAL A 135 -7.51 10.62 -5.48
C VAL A 135 -6.13 10.18 -5.00
N VAL A 136 -5.54 10.91 -4.07
CA VAL A 136 -4.23 10.54 -3.49
C VAL A 136 -4.33 9.23 -2.72
N ALA A 137 -5.37 9.04 -1.90
CA ALA A 137 -5.56 7.83 -1.11
C ALA A 137 -5.79 6.60 -2.00
N SER A 138 -6.63 6.72 -3.04
CA SER A 138 -6.88 5.63 -3.98
C SER A 138 -5.64 5.30 -4.83
N GLY A 139 -4.90 6.32 -5.29
CA GLY A 139 -3.63 6.15 -5.98
C GLY A 139 -2.59 5.45 -5.10
N LEU A 140 -2.47 5.86 -3.84
CA LEU A 140 -1.56 5.26 -2.88
C LEU A 140 -1.94 3.79 -2.61
N LYS A 141 -3.23 3.51 -2.40
CA LYS A 141 -3.74 2.14 -2.21
C LYS A 141 -3.38 1.27 -3.40
N TYR A 142 -3.63 1.75 -4.63
CA TYR A 142 -3.31 1.01 -5.85
C TYR A 142 -1.83 0.67 -5.97
N VAL A 143 -0.94 1.63 -5.70
CA VAL A 143 0.52 1.42 -5.74
C VAL A 143 0.96 0.39 -4.71
N LEU A 144 0.50 0.51 -3.46
CA LEU A 144 0.86 -0.41 -2.38
C LEU A 144 0.28 -1.80 -2.61
N GLU A 145 -0.97 -1.92 -3.03
CA GLU A 145 -1.60 -3.21 -3.34
C GLU A 145 -0.87 -3.93 -4.48
N THR A 146 -0.56 -3.20 -5.56
CA THR A 146 0.22 -3.75 -6.69
C THR A 146 1.60 -4.23 -6.24
N ALA A 147 2.28 -3.45 -5.40
CA ALA A 147 3.60 -3.82 -4.88
C ALA A 147 3.51 -5.03 -3.95
N GLY A 148 2.57 -5.04 -3.00
CA GLY A 148 2.34 -6.14 -2.09
C GLY A 148 2.04 -7.44 -2.81
N LEU A 149 1.12 -7.43 -3.78
CA LEU A 149 0.81 -8.60 -4.61
C LEU A 149 2.01 -9.08 -5.43
N GLY A 150 2.82 -8.15 -5.95
CA GLY A 150 4.07 -8.47 -6.65
C GLY A 150 5.07 -9.20 -5.75
N ILE A 151 5.29 -8.68 -4.53
CA ILE A 151 6.18 -9.29 -3.53
C ILE A 151 5.68 -10.67 -3.13
N MET A 152 4.37 -10.82 -2.86
CA MET A 152 3.76 -12.11 -2.53
C MET A 152 3.91 -13.13 -3.67
N THR A 153 3.77 -12.68 -4.92
CA THR A 153 3.96 -13.53 -6.09
C THR A 153 5.38 -14.06 -6.18
N ILE A 154 6.39 -13.19 -6.01
CA ILE A 154 7.81 -13.58 -5.99
C ILE A 154 8.11 -14.51 -4.82
N ALA A 155 7.59 -14.21 -3.63
CA ALA A 155 7.77 -15.06 -2.44
C ALA A 155 7.25 -16.48 -2.69
N ASN A 156 6.08 -16.63 -3.32
CA ASN A 156 5.51 -17.92 -3.67
C ASN A 156 6.31 -18.64 -4.77
N GLN A 157 6.71 -17.93 -5.82
CA GLN A 157 7.47 -18.49 -6.95
C GLN A 157 8.82 -19.07 -6.51
N HIS A 158 9.50 -18.42 -5.58
CA HIS A 158 10.81 -18.82 -5.06
C HIS A 158 10.74 -19.64 -3.76
N GLN A 159 9.54 -20.03 -3.31
CA GLN A 159 9.31 -20.74 -2.04
C GLN A 159 9.97 -20.08 -0.81
N LEU A 160 9.99 -18.74 -0.77
CA LEU A 160 10.63 -17.95 0.30
C LEU A 160 9.82 -17.92 1.61
N CYS A 161 8.60 -18.46 1.61
CA CYS A 161 7.71 -18.50 2.76
C CYS A 161 7.49 -17.10 3.38
N LEU A 162 8.07 -16.85 4.58
CA LEU A 162 7.93 -15.59 5.32
C LEU A 162 9.05 -14.58 5.02
N ASP A 163 10.04 -14.93 4.20
CA ASP A 163 11.12 -14.02 3.79
C ASP A 163 10.65 -13.05 2.70
N LEU A 164 9.80 -12.12 3.11
CA LEU A 164 9.29 -11.06 2.23
C LEU A 164 10.35 -10.02 1.88
N ARG A 165 11.42 -9.89 2.69
CA ARG A 165 12.51 -8.96 2.40
C ARG A 165 13.26 -9.38 1.15
N THR A 166 13.67 -10.65 1.08
CA THR A 166 14.32 -11.20 -0.12
C THR A 166 13.40 -11.10 -1.34
N ALA A 167 12.11 -11.42 -1.18
CA ALA A 167 11.13 -11.28 -2.26
C ALA A 167 11.00 -9.84 -2.77
N ALA A 168 11.01 -8.85 -1.87
CA ALA A 168 10.97 -7.44 -2.24
C ALA A 168 12.23 -7.01 -3.01
N TYR A 169 13.42 -7.44 -2.59
CA TYR A 169 14.66 -7.18 -3.33
C TYR A 169 14.66 -7.80 -4.72
N ILE A 170 14.24 -9.07 -4.86
CA ILE A 170 14.14 -9.73 -6.17
C ILE A 170 13.20 -8.93 -7.09
N TRP A 171 12.01 -8.58 -6.59
CA TRP A 171 11.04 -7.80 -7.36
C TRP A 171 11.58 -6.44 -7.81
N SER A 172 12.29 -5.74 -6.93
CA SER A 172 12.95 -4.46 -7.26
C SER A 172 14.06 -4.63 -8.28
N VAL A 173 14.94 -5.62 -8.12
CA VAL A 173 16.05 -5.90 -9.03
C VAL A 173 15.53 -6.26 -10.42
N GLU A 174 14.50 -7.10 -10.53
CA GLU A 174 13.89 -7.43 -11.83
C GLU A 174 13.35 -6.20 -12.56
N LYS A 175 12.70 -5.29 -11.86
CA LYS A 175 12.17 -4.04 -12.44
C LYS A 175 13.29 -3.14 -12.95
N ILE A 176 14.35 -2.99 -12.16
CA ILE A 176 15.52 -2.21 -12.55
C ILE A 176 16.17 -2.87 -13.77
N PHE A 177 16.43 -4.18 -13.71
CA PHE A 177 17.06 -4.94 -14.79
C PHE A 177 16.30 -4.81 -16.12
N LYS A 178 14.97 -5.01 -16.12
CA LYS A 178 14.12 -4.83 -17.32
C LYS A 178 14.22 -3.42 -17.91
N THR A 179 14.40 -2.41 -17.07
CA THR A 179 14.58 -1.03 -17.53
C THR A 179 15.92 -0.84 -18.22
N TYR A 180 16.99 -1.44 -17.68
CA TYR A 180 18.33 -1.40 -18.29
C TYR A 180 18.40 -2.20 -19.60
N GLU A 181 17.76 -3.38 -19.63
CA GLU A 181 17.65 -4.22 -20.83
C GLU A 181 16.89 -3.50 -21.95
N GLY A 182 15.75 -2.89 -21.62
CA GLY A 182 14.98 -2.08 -22.58
C GLY A 182 15.72 -0.84 -23.08
N ALA A 183 16.72 -0.34 -22.32
CA ALA A 183 17.59 0.76 -22.73
C ALA A 183 18.84 0.30 -23.54
N GLY A 184 19.03 -1.01 -23.73
CA GLY A 184 20.17 -1.57 -24.47
C GLY A 184 21.50 -1.52 -23.70
N LEU A 185 21.46 -1.48 -22.36
CA LEU A 185 22.64 -1.37 -21.50
C LEU A 185 23.09 -2.72 -20.90
N SER A 186 22.45 -3.84 -21.27
CA SER A 186 22.71 -5.19 -20.76
C SER A 186 23.25 -6.13 -21.83
#